data_AF-A9U7E8-F1
#
_entry.id   AF-A9U7E8-F1
#
_cell.length_a   1.000
_cell.length_b   1.000
_cell.length_c   1.000
_cell.angle_alpha   90.00
_cell.angle_beta   90.00
_cell.angle_gamma   90.00
#
_symmetry.space_group_name_H-M   'P 1'
#
loop_
_entity.id
_entity.type
_entity.pdbx_description
1 polymer ?
#
loop_
_entity_poly.entity_id
_entity_poly.type
_entity_poly.pdbx_seq_one_letter_code
_entity_poly.pdbx_strand_id
1 'polypeptide(L)'
;MRERPDRRDVMSATVLPLLLVAGEYDSVAPPERVFTVDKPNVTQAVIQGAGHMSMMEAPKELARMVEDMVEMVGKVFGLKQQKKYAEALWEIDDLLSKNFRLNTRLLNSLSVEDIIDMFRLSGGVEADKLQTVARLLQEEGGVYKDMGEADEALRRFMKSLHLYLYADLNGAQRSMLQLQDRVAELKDEVKGYRLPVKTEKILLSYEEKEGRFDEAENVLFRLLNQREITEEEGVSFYERLLEREDEALNQGGLPRSEVLEGMETLRRRINA
;
A
#
# COMPACT_ATOMS: atom_id res chain seq x y z
N MET A 1 34.59 19.75 19.88
CA MET A 1 33.67 19.10 18.91
C MET A 1 33.53 20.02 17.72
N ARG A 2 33.79 19.53 16.51
CA ARG A 2 33.54 20.30 15.28
C ARG A 2 32.02 20.41 15.13
N GLU A 3 31.48 21.62 15.05
CA GLU A 3 30.06 21.85 14.73
C GLU A 3 29.75 21.09 13.43
N ARG A 4 28.84 20.12 13.52
CA ARG A 4 28.39 19.39 12.34
C ARG A 4 27.32 20.25 11.68
N PRO A 5 27.55 20.72 10.44
CA PRO A 5 26.52 21.47 9.73
C PRO A 5 25.29 20.59 9.55
N ASP A 6 24.12 21.19 9.73
CA ASP A 6 22.85 20.54 9.44
C ASP A 6 22.78 20.18 7.95
N ARG A 7 22.37 18.96 7.64
CA ARG A 7 22.27 18.43 6.27
C ARG A 7 20.84 18.06 5.88
N ARG A 8 19.85 18.39 6.71
CA ARG A 8 18.43 18.16 6.38
C ARG A 8 18.02 18.85 5.09
N ASP A 9 18.64 19.98 4.77
CA ASP A 9 18.42 20.69 3.50
C ASP A 9 18.91 19.89 2.29
N VAL A 10 19.95 19.06 2.42
CA VAL A 10 20.44 18.21 1.32
C VAL A 10 19.42 17.13 0.99
N MET A 11 18.85 16.50 2.03
CA MET A 11 17.79 15.50 1.88
C MET A 11 16.50 16.14 1.35
N SER A 12 16.18 17.35 1.80
CA SER A 12 15.03 18.11 1.32
C SER A 12 15.21 18.57 -0.12
N ALA A 13 16.41 18.93 -0.57
CA ALA A 13 16.65 19.42 -1.91
C ALA A 13 16.82 18.32 -2.96
N THR A 14 17.03 17.07 -2.55
CA THR A 14 17.28 15.99 -3.51
C THR A 14 16.05 15.68 -4.36
N VAL A 15 16.28 15.59 -5.66
CA VAL A 15 15.31 15.09 -6.65
C VAL A 15 15.56 13.61 -6.98
N LEU A 16 16.50 12.94 -6.30
CA LEU A 16 16.79 11.52 -6.47
C LEU A 16 15.96 10.68 -5.49
N PRO A 17 15.68 9.41 -5.80
CA PRO A 17 15.15 8.45 -4.84
C PRO A 17 16.01 8.43 -3.57
N LEU A 18 15.37 8.45 -2.40
CA LEU A 18 16.06 8.41 -1.11
C LEU A 18 15.45 7.34 -0.21
N LEU A 19 16.23 6.33 0.16
CA LEU A 19 15.85 5.35 1.18
C LEU A 19 16.50 5.76 2.50
N LEU A 20 15.67 6.03 3.49
CA LEU A 20 16.07 6.26 4.88
C LEU A 20 15.73 5.00 5.67
N VAL A 21 16.73 4.40 6.30
CA VAL A 21 16.54 3.18 7.09
C VAL A 21 16.93 3.43 8.54
N ALA A 22 16.09 3.00 9.47
CA ALA A 22 16.37 3.02 10.91
C ALA A 22 16.03 1.66 11.53
N GLY A 23 16.75 1.27 12.59
CA GLY A 23 16.36 0.13 13.42
C GLY A 23 15.25 0.53 14.40
N GLU A 24 14.30 -0.38 14.65
CA GLU A 24 13.20 -0.19 15.61
C GLU A 24 13.70 0.21 17.01
N TYR A 25 14.85 -0.34 17.43
CA TYR A 25 15.43 -0.12 18.77
C TYR A 25 16.69 0.75 18.74
N ASP A 26 16.91 1.54 17.68
CA ASP A 26 18.06 2.44 17.59
C ASP A 26 17.95 3.59 18.61
N SER A 27 18.84 3.60 19.61
CA SER A 27 18.91 4.65 20.63
C SER A 27 19.90 5.78 20.29
N VAL A 28 20.71 5.61 19.25
CA VAL A 28 21.72 6.58 18.79
C VAL A 28 21.12 7.50 17.72
N ALA A 29 20.46 6.91 16.72
CA ALA A 29 19.75 7.59 15.65
C ALA A 29 18.33 7.01 15.53
N PRO A 30 17.45 7.29 16.50
CA PRO A 30 16.10 6.73 16.52
C PRO A 30 15.27 7.15 15.29
N PRO A 31 14.27 6.36 14.88
CA PRO A 31 13.46 6.60 13.69
C PRO A 31 12.95 8.04 13.54
N GLU A 32 12.51 8.67 14.63
CA GLU A 32 11.97 10.04 14.62
C GLU A 32 13.03 11.10 14.28
N ARG A 33 14.33 10.77 14.46
CA ARG A 33 15.45 11.63 14.08
C ARG A 33 16.00 11.32 12.69
N VAL A 34 15.76 10.13 12.17
CA VAL A 34 16.19 9.74 10.82
C VAL A 34 15.16 10.22 9.79
N PHE A 35 13.88 10.05 10.08
CA PHE A 35 12.74 10.34 9.21
C PHE A 35 12.34 11.81 9.25
N THR A 36 13.28 12.66 8.84
CA THR A 36 13.15 14.13 8.91
C THR A 36 12.57 14.76 7.65
N VAL A 37 12.38 13.97 6.58
CA VAL A 37 11.87 14.43 5.29
C VAL A 37 10.83 13.42 4.82
N ASP A 38 9.63 13.90 4.52
CA ASP A 38 8.52 13.14 3.97
C ASP A 38 8.11 13.76 2.63
N LYS A 39 8.44 13.07 1.54
CA LYS A 39 8.24 13.51 0.15
C LYS A 39 7.98 12.29 -0.74
N PRO A 40 7.36 12.46 -1.92
CA PRO A 40 7.08 11.35 -2.84
C PRO A 40 8.31 10.54 -3.28
N ASN A 41 9.51 11.10 -3.17
CA ASN A 41 10.78 10.46 -3.54
C ASN A 41 11.54 9.85 -2.37
N VAL A 42 10.96 9.89 -1.16
CA VAL A 42 11.56 9.38 0.06
C VAL A 42 10.82 8.13 0.51
N THR A 43 11.59 7.08 0.79
CA THR A 43 11.14 5.77 1.25
C THR A 43 11.73 5.60 2.65
N GLN A 44 10.89 5.56 3.68
CA GLN A 44 11.31 5.47 5.10
C GLN A 44 11.06 4.07 5.65
N ALA A 45 12.11 3.29 5.92
CA ALA A 45 11.99 1.89 6.31
C ALA A 45 12.48 1.68 7.74
N VAL A 46 11.66 1.00 8.55
CA VAL A 46 12.08 0.51 9.86
C VAL A 46 12.42 -0.97 9.78
N ILE A 47 13.62 -1.34 10.22
CA ILE A 47 14.02 -2.74 10.39
C ILE A 47 13.57 -3.19 11.77
N GLN A 48 12.58 -4.08 11.80
CA GLN A 48 12.02 -4.66 13.01
C GLN A 48 13.09 -5.47 13.75
N GLY A 49 13.18 -5.32 15.07
CA GLY A 49 14.14 -6.05 15.89
C GLY A 49 15.60 -5.58 15.80
N ALA A 50 15.92 -4.57 14.99
CA ALA A 50 17.28 -4.03 14.86
C ALA A 50 17.50 -2.76 15.69
N GLY A 51 18.70 -2.61 16.25
CA GLY A 51 19.21 -1.37 16.82
C GLY A 51 19.98 -0.52 15.81
N HIS A 52 21.03 0.14 16.26
CA HIS A 52 21.80 1.11 15.47
C HIS A 52 22.60 0.49 14.32
N MET A 53 23.10 -0.72 14.53
CA MET A 53 24.06 -1.37 13.64
C MET A 53 23.34 -2.31 12.68
N SER A 54 22.35 -1.82 11.92
CA SER A 54 21.52 -2.63 11.02
C SER A 54 22.34 -3.45 10.02
N MET A 55 23.52 -2.97 9.60
CA MET A 55 24.48 -3.71 8.76
C MET A 55 25.04 -4.98 9.42
N MET A 56 25.03 -5.07 10.74
CA MET A 56 25.53 -6.21 11.53
C MET A 56 24.38 -7.02 12.13
N GLU A 57 23.35 -6.33 12.61
CA GLU A 57 22.20 -6.92 13.30
C GLU A 57 21.23 -7.58 12.32
N ALA A 58 20.97 -6.92 11.19
CA ALA A 58 20.01 -7.38 10.18
C ALA A 58 20.56 -7.19 8.74
N PRO A 59 21.77 -7.69 8.42
CA PRO A 59 22.43 -7.44 7.13
C PRO A 59 21.60 -7.88 5.92
N LYS A 60 20.86 -8.98 6.06
CA LYS A 60 20.02 -9.53 4.98
C LYS A 60 18.80 -8.68 4.69
N GLU A 61 18.21 -8.07 5.72
CA GLU A 61 17.02 -7.23 5.57
C GLU A 61 17.42 -5.86 5.00
N LEU A 62 18.51 -5.28 5.49
CA LEU A 62 19.03 -4.03 4.93
C LEU A 62 19.48 -4.20 3.47
N ALA A 63 20.18 -5.28 3.13
CA ALA A 63 20.53 -5.58 1.75
C ALA A 63 19.29 -5.70 0.86
N ARG A 64 18.25 -6.43 1.31
CA ARG A 64 16.98 -6.56 0.59
C ARG A 64 16.31 -5.21 0.35
N MET A 65 16.23 -4.35 1.37
CA MET A 65 15.63 -3.01 1.23
C MET A 65 16.37 -2.14 0.20
N VAL A 66 17.71 -2.24 0.15
CA VAL A 66 18.52 -1.53 -0.84
C VAL A 66 18.30 -2.12 -2.24
N GLU A 67 18.28 -3.44 -2.38
CA GLU A 67 18.01 -4.14 -3.64
C GLU A 67 16.62 -3.78 -4.18
N ASP A 68 15.58 -3.86 -3.34
CA ASP A 68 14.20 -3.48 -3.65
C ASP A 68 14.12 -2.05 -4.20
N MET A 69 14.83 -1.11 -3.56
CA MET A 69 14.84 0.29 -3.98
C MET A 69 15.54 0.50 -5.33
N VAL A 70 16.71 -0.14 -5.51
CA VAL A 70 17.57 0.04 -6.69
C VAL A 70 16.97 -0.65 -7.91
N GLU A 71 16.50 -1.89 -7.78
CA GLU A 71 16.01 -2.68 -8.92
C GLU A 71 14.64 -2.22 -9.40
N MET A 72 13.73 -1.82 -8.51
CA MET A 72 12.32 -1.71 -8.90
C MET A 72 11.88 -0.32 -9.34
N VAL A 73 12.43 0.74 -8.75
CA VAL A 73 11.85 2.09 -8.90
C VAL A 73 12.89 3.20 -9.07
N GLY A 74 14.13 3.02 -8.59
CA GLY A 74 15.11 4.10 -8.58
C GLY A 74 15.35 4.74 -9.97
N LYS A 75 15.41 3.90 -11.01
CA LYS A 75 15.59 4.37 -12.38
C LYS A 75 14.31 4.99 -12.97
N VAL A 76 13.15 4.35 -12.78
CA VAL A 76 11.84 4.88 -13.23
C VAL A 76 11.59 6.25 -12.63
N PHE A 77 11.79 6.39 -11.32
CA PHE A 77 11.65 7.65 -10.60
C PHE A 77 12.63 8.72 -11.13
N GLY A 78 13.91 8.38 -11.31
CA GLY A 78 14.90 9.31 -11.85
C GLY A 78 14.53 9.83 -13.25
N LEU A 79 13.90 8.98 -14.08
CA LEU A 79 13.41 9.36 -15.41
C LEU A 79 12.17 10.27 -15.32
N LYS A 80 11.22 9.99 -14.42
CA LYS A 80 10.06 10.86 -14.15
C LYS A 80 10.47 12.28 -13.76
N GLN A 81 11.46 12.41 -12.87
CA GLN A 81 11.97 13.72 -12.44
C GLN A 81 12.64 14.52 -13.56
N GLN A 82 13.21 13.82 -14.53
CA GLN A 82 13.77 14.41 -15.76
C GLN A 82 12.70 14.67 -16.84
N LYS A 83 11.42 14.38 -16.56
CA LYS A 83 10.31 14.40 -17.52
C LYS A 83 10.51 13.48 -18.73
N LYS A 84 11.33 12.44 -18.57
CA LYS A 84 11.62 11.40 -19.56
C LYS A 84 10.59 10.29 -19.47
N TYR A 85 9.32 10.64 -19.71
CA TYR A 85 8.19 9.76 -19.46
C TYR A 85 8.18 8.53 -20.38
N ALA A 86 8.57 8.69 -21.64
CA ALA A 86 8.65 7.58 -22.58
C ALA A 86 9.72 6.56 -22.14
N GLU A 87 10.89 7.03 -21.71
CA GLU A 87 11.92 6.15 -21.15
C GLU A 87 11.48 5.52 -19.83
N ALA A 88 10.73 6.23 -18.98
CA ALA A 88 10.20 5.68 -17.73
C ALA A 88 9.21 4.54 -18.01
N LEU A 89 8.28 4.71 -18.95
CA LEU A 89 7.35 3.65 -19.37
C LEU A 89 8.08 2.46 -19.98
N TRP A 90 9.13 2.72 -20.80
CA TRP A 90 9.96 1.64 -21.36
C TRP A 90 10.70 0.87 -20.28
N GLU A 91 11.22 1.55 -19.26
CA GLU A 91 11.90 0.90 -18.14
C GLU A 91 10.94 0.01 -17.33
N ILE A 92 9.71 0.47 -17.08
CA ILE A 92 8.68 -0.34 -16.42
C ILE A 92 8.39 -1.61 -17.23
N ASP A 93 8.28 -1.49 -18.56
CA ASP A 93 8.05 -2.63 -19.46
C ASP A 93 9.22 -3.63 -19.44
N ASP A 94 10.46 -3.13 -19.43
CA ASP A 94 11.67 -3.94 -19.33
C ASP A 94 11.75 -4.70 -17.99
N LEU A 95 11.42 -4.04 -16.87
CA LEU A 95 11.35 -4.68 -15.55
C LEU A 95 10.27 -5.77 -15.50
N LEU A 96 9.08 -5.50 -16.04
CA LEU A 96 8.00 -6.50 -16.14
C LEU A 96 8.42 -7.71 -16.99
N SER A 97 9.11 -7.47 -18.10
CA SER A 97 9.55 -8.51 -19.02
C SER A 97 10.63 -9.38 -18.39
N LYS A 98 11.65 -8.78 -17.76
CA LYS A 98 12.76 -9.50 -17.13
C LYS A 98 12.32 -10.34 -15.94
N ASN A 99 11.49 -9.78 -15.07
CA ASN A 99 11.14 -10.42 -13.79
C ASN A 99 9.92 -11.34 -13.89
N PHE A 100 8.98 -11.05 -14.80
CA PHE A 100 7.70 -11.75 -14.87
C PHE A 100 7.34 -12.28 -16.26
N ARG A 101 8.13 -11.95 -17.29
CA ARG A 101 7.79 -12.21 -18.71
C ARG A 101 6.47 -11.55 -19.13
N LEU A 102 6.14 -10.43 -18.51
CA LEU A 102 4.95 -9.63 -18.77
C LEU A 102 5.31 -8.31 -19.42
N ASN A 103 4.29 -7.59 -19.90
CA ASN A 103 4.43 -6.20 -20.34
C ASN A 103 3.23 -5.40 -19.86
N THR A 104 3.40 -4.08 -19.84
CA THR A 104 2.39 -3.11 -19.40
C THR A 104 1.07 -3.25 -20.16
N ARG A 105 1.13 -3.49 -21.48
CA ARG A 105 -0.06 -3.66 -22.34
C ARG A 105 -0.90 -4.86 -21.89
N LEU A 106 -0.28 -6.00 -21.62
CA LEU A 106 -0.97 -7.20 -21.15
C LEU A 106 -1.62 -6.94 -19.79
N LEU A 107 -0.86 -6.46 -18.80
CA LEU A 107 -1.38 -6.15 -17.46
C LEU A 107 -2.56 -5.17 -17.49
N ASN A 108 -2.48 -4.13 -18.32
CA ASN A 108 -3.54 -3.15 -18.43
C ASN A 108 -4.79 -3.68 -19.15
N SER A 109 -4.65 -4.70 -20.01
CA SER A 109 -5.80 -5.35 -20.69
C SER A 109 -6.53 -6.40 -19.84
N LEU A 110 -5.85 -7.02 -18.86
CA LEU A 110 -6.40 -8.09 -18.04
C LEU A 110 -7.27 -7.58 -16.88
N SER A 111 -8.17 -8.43 -16.38
CA SER A 111 -8.84 -8.19 -15.11
C SER A 111 -7.87 -8.36 -13.93
N VAL A 112 -8.21 -7.85 -12.75
CA VAL A 112 -7.37 -8.04 -11.55
C VAL A 112 -7.32 -9.52 -11.15
N GLU A 113 -8.38 -10.28 -11.41
CA GLU A 113 -8.46 -11.72 -11.19
C GLU A 113 -7.53 -12.48 -12.13
N ASP A 114 -7.55 -12.16 -13.42
CA ASP A 114 -6.65 -12.81 -14.38
C ASP A 114 -5.19 -12.52 -14.03
N ILE A 115 -4.87 -11.30 -13.58
CA ILE A 115 -3.52 -10.98 -13.10
C ILE A 115 -3.18 -11.84 -11.88
N ILE A 116 -4.06 -11.91 -10.87
CA ILE A 116 -3.85 -12.72 -9.66
C ILE A 116 -3.63 -14.20 -10.03
N ASP A 117 -4.42 -14.73 -10.96
CA ASP A 117 -4.35 -16.13 -11.39
C ASP A 117 -3.02 -16.47 -12.07
N MET A 118 -2.39 -15.50 -12.77
CA MET A 118 -1.03 -15.67 -13.31
C MET A 118 0.04 -15.85 -12.23
N PHE A 119 -0.24 -15.43 -10.99
CA PHE A 119 0.66 -15.57 -9.83
C PHE A 119 0.22 -16.69 -8.87
N ARG A 120 -0.75 -17.53 -9.25
CA ARG A 120 -1.12 -18.73 -8.48
C ARG A 120 -0.18 -19.88 -8.83
N LEU A 121 0.46 -20.48 -7.82
CA LEU A 121 1.29 -21.68 -7.96
C LEU A 121 0.95 -22.68 -6.84
N SER A 122 0.74 -23.94 -7.21
CA SER A 122 0.67 -25.09 -6.27
C SER A 122 -0.21 -24.88 -5.03
N GLY A 123 -1.38 -24.23 -5.18
CA GLY A 123 -2.36 -24.04 -4.11
C GLY A 123 -2.25 -22.73 -3.31
N GLY A 124 -1.32 -21.84 -3.66
CA GLY A 124 -1.19 -20.50 -3.05
C GLY A 124 -0.88 -19.42 -4.10
N VAL A 125 -0.91 -18.16 -3.67
CA VAL A 125 -0.53 -17.01 -4.51
C VAL A 125 0.89 -16.60 -4.12
N GLU A 126 1.74 -16.34 -5.10
CA GLU A 126 3.07 -15.75 -4.89
C GLU A 126 2.94 -14.27 -4.52
N ALA A 127 2.52 -14.01 -3.27
CA ALA A 127 2.07 -12.70 -2.80
C ALA A 127 3.13 -11.59 -2.95
N ASP A 128 4.41 -11.88 -2.68
CA ASP A 128 5.52 -10.93 -2.86
C ASP A 128 5.73 -10.54 -4.33
N LYS A 129 5.56 -11.48 -5.27
CA LYS A 129 5.63 -11.18 -6.70
C LYS A 129 4.42 -10.35 -7.14
N LEU A 130 3.24 -10.65 -6.63
CA LEU A 130 2.03 -9.88 -6.91
C LEU A 130 2.17 -8.43 -6.42
N GLN A 131 2.71 -8.26 -5.21
CA GLN A 131 3.05 -6.95 -4.65
C GLN A 131 4.04 -6.18 -5.55
N THR A 132 5.02 -6.88 -6.13
CA THR A 132 6.00 -6.29 -7.03
C THR A 132 5.36 -5.79 -8.34
N VAL A 133 4.41 -6.54 -8.90
CA VAL A 133 3.60 -6.09 -10.04
C VAL A 133 2.71 -4.90 -9.67
N ALA A 134 2.12 -4.91 -8.47
CA ALA A 134 1.35 -3.78 -7.97
C ALA A 134 2.21 -2.50 -7.91
N ARG A 135 3.47 -2.60 -7.47
CA ARG A 135 4.41 -1.45 -7.44
C ARG A 135 4.68 -0.90 -8.84
N LEU A 136 4.95 -1.76 -9.80
CA LEU A 136 5.22 -1.34 -11.18
C LEU A 136 4.01 -0.65 -11.83
N LEU A 137 2.79 -1.16 -11.56
CA LEU A 137 1.56 -0.50 -11.99
C LEU A 137 1.33 0.85 -11.30
N GLN A 138 1.68 0.97 -10.01
CA GLN A 138 1.63 2.26 -9.31
C GLN A 138 2.59 3.27 -9.95
N GLU A 139 3.83 2.87 -10.24
CA GLU A 139 4.78 3.75 -10.90
C GLU A 139 4.32 4.15 -12.31
N GLU A 140 3.75 3.21 -13.08
CA GLU A 140 3.18 3.47 -14.40
C GLU A 140 2.04 4.50 -14.30
N GLY A 141 1.14 4.33 -13.32
CA GLY A 141 0.08 5.30 -13.04
C GLY A 141 0.62 6.68 -12.70
N GLY A 142 1.70 6.74 -11.90
CA GLY A 142 2.40 7.98 -11.59
C GLY A 142 3.01 8.66 -12.82
N VAL A 143 3.54 7.90 -13.79
CA VAL A 143 4.02 8.47 -15.06
C VAL A 143 2.88 9.12 -15.83
N TYR A 144 1.74 8.43 -15.99
CA TYR A 144 0.58 9.00 -16.69
C TYR A 144 0.00 10.22 -15.96
N LYS A 145 0.00 10.21 -14.62
CA LYS A 145 -0.40 11.37 -13.82
C LYS A 145 0.47 12.59 -14.13
N ASP A 146 1.79 12.41 -14.18
CA ASP A 146 2.75 13.48 -14.50
C ASP A 146 2.61 13.98 -15.94
N MET A 147 2.15 13.13 -16.86
CA MET A 147 1.82 13.49 -18.24
C MET A 147 0.48 14.23 -18.39
N GLY A 148 -0.33 14.32 -17.32
CA GLY A 148 -1.68 14.91 -17.34
C GLY A 148 -2.78 13.95 -17.81
N GLU A 149 -2.47 12.66 -17.98
CA GLU A 149 -3.40 11.62 -18.43
C GLU A 149 -4.11 10.98 -17.22
N ALA A 150 -5.00 11.75 -16.59
CA ALA A 150 -5.63 11.39 -15.31
C ALA A 150 -6.40 10.05 -15.37
N ASP A 151 -7.11 9.77 -16.47
CA ASP A 151 -7.87 8.54 -16.62
C ASP A 151 -6.97 7.29 -16.74
N GLU A 152 -5.83 7.42 -17.43
CA GLU A 152 -4.83 6.34 -17.52
C GLU A 152 -4.18 6.08 -16.16
N ALA A 153 -3.88 7.14 -15.42
CA ALA A 153 -3.33 7.07 -14.07
C ALA A 153 -4.31 6.38 -13.11
N LEU A 154 -5.56 6.82 -13.08
CA LEU A 154 -6.58 6.32 -12.16
C LEU A 154 -6.83 4.82 -12.35
N ARG A 155 -6.92 4.33 -13.59
CA ARG A 155 -7.11 2.90 -13.87
C ARG A 155 -5.97 2.05 -13.32
N ARG A 156 -4.74 2.54 -13.41
CA ARG A 156 -3.54 1.86 -12.89
C ARG A 156 -3.48 1.90 -11.38
N PHE A 157 -3.82 3.03 -10.77
CA PHE A 157 -3.90 3.14 -9.30
C PHE A 157 -4.98 2.21 -8.71
N MET A 158 -6.17 2.14 -9.32
CA MET A 158 -7.22 1.21 -8.85
C MET A 158 -6.79 -0.26 -8.96
N LYS A 159 -6.13 -0.65 -10.06
CA LYS A 159 -5.57 -2.00 -10.23
C LYS A 159 -4.47 -2.27 -9.21
N SER A 160 -3.51 -1.36 -9.09
CA SER A 160 -2.41 -1.48 -8.14
C SER A 160 -2.91 -1.62 -6.71
N LEU A 161 -3.87 -0.79 -6.30
CA LEU A 161 -4.50 -0.86 -4.98
C LEU A 161 -5.11 -2.25 -4.74
N HIS A 162 -5.88 -2.77 -5.69
CA HIS A 162 -6.46 -4.11 -5.57
C HIS A 162 -5.37 -5.18 -5.37
N LEU A 163 -4.31 -5.14 -6.18
CA LEU A 163 -3.24 -6.13 -6.11
C LEU A 163 -2.45 -6.04 -4.80
N TYR A 164 -2.18 -4.83 -4.29
CA TYR A 164 -1.54 -4.65 -2.99
C TYR A 164 -2.39 -5.18 -1.84
N LEU A 165 -3.68 -4.83 -1.80
CA LEU A 165 -4.59 -5.30 -0.77
C LEU A 165 -4.71 -6.83 -0.81
N TYR A 166 -4.84 -7.41 -2.01
CA TYR A 166 -4.91 -8.86 -2.18
C TYR A 166 -3.60 -9.54 -1.75
N ALA A 167 -2.45 -8.99 -2.14
CA ALA A 167 -1.14 -9.52 -1.74
C ALA A 167 -0.98 -9.52 -0.21
N ASP A 168 -1.35 -8.44 0.47
CA ASP A 168 -1.29 -8.35 1.95
C ASP A 168 -2.15 -9.40 2.65
N LEU A 169 -3.39 -9.59 2.17
CA LEU A 169 -4.31 -10.59 2.73
C LEU A 169 -3.83 -12.03 2.47
N ASN A 170 -2.97 -12.23 1.48
CA ASN A 170 -2.39 -13.53 1.12
C ASN A 170 -0.93 -13.69 1.58
N GLY A 171 -0.49 -12.87 2.54
CA GLY A 171 0.77 -13.09 3.26
C GLY A 171 2.00 -12.46 2.61
N ALA A 172 1.85 -11.44 1.77
CA ALA A 172 2.98 -10.67 1.27
C ALA A 172 3.76 -10.02 2.42
N GLN A 173 5.09 -9.93 2.25
CA GLN A 173 5.96 -9.34 3.25
C GLN A 173 5.76 -7.81 3.29
N ARG A 174 5.07 -7.30 4.31
CA ARG A 174 4.74 -5.87 4.45
C ARG A 174 5.93 -4.91 4.42
N SER A 175 7.08 -5.34 4.94
CA SER A 175 8.33 -4.57 4.92
C SER A 175 8.96 -4.49 3.54
N MET A 176 8.69 -5.48 2.67
CA MET A 176 9.10 -5.43 1.27
C MET A 176 8.37 -4.24 0.63
N LEU A 177 9.09 -3.38 -0.08
CA LEU A 177 8.53 -2.20 -0.81
C LEU A 177 7.63 -1.24 -0.01
N GLN A 178 7.61 -1.32 1.32
CA GLN A 178 6.74 -0.52 2.20
C GLN A 178 5.26 -0.61 1.82
N LEU A 179 4.72 -1.83 1.80
CA LEU A 179 3.36 -2.10 1.32
C LEU A 179 2.32 -1.16 1.93
N GLN A 180 2.37 -0.95 3.25
CA GLN A 180 1.37 -0.13 3.96
C GLN A 180 1.37 1.32 3.49
N ASP A 181 2.56 1.92 3.34
CA ASP A 181 2.69 3.29 2.83
C ASP A 181 2.18 3.40 1.39
N ARG A 182 2.45 2.38 0.55
CA ARG A 182 1.95 2.35 -0.82
C ARG A 182 0.43 2.23 -0.90
N VAL A 183 -0.17 1.43 -0.04
CA VAL A 183 -1.63 1.33 0.07
C VAL A 183 -2.21 2.67 0.50
N ALA A 184 -1.63 3.34 1.48
CA ALA A 184 -2.08 4.66 1.93
C ALA A 184 -2.00 5.72 0.80
N GLU A 185 -0.88 5.80 0.09
CA GLU A 185 -0.72 6.68 -1.06
C GLU A 185 -1.77 6.39 -2.15
N LEU A 186 -1.98 5.12 -2.49
CA LEU A 186 -2.96 4.74 -3.50
C LEU A 186 -4.40 5.04 -3.09
N LYS A 187 -4.74 4.87 -1.80
CA LYS A 187 -6.06 5.27 -1.26
C LYS A 187 -6.30 6.77 -1.45
N ASP A 188 -5.28 7.59 -1.24
CA ASP A 188 -5.36 9.03 -1.47
C ASP A 188 -5.49 9.36 -2.97
N GLU A 189 -4.74 8.68 -3.85
CA GLU A 189 -4.81 8.88 -5.30
C GLU A 189 -6.17 8.52 -5.90
N VAL A 190 -6.85 7.51 -5.37
CA VAL A 190 -8.19 7.07 -5.84
C VAL A 190 -9.35 7.71 -5.06
N LYS A 191 -9.04 8.57 -4.09
CA LYS A 191 -10.05 9.20 -3.23
C LYS A 191 -11.03 10.03 -4.07
N GLY A 192 -12.32 9.90 -3.76
CA GLY A 192 -13.39 10.60 -4.48
C GLY A 192 -13.84 9.90 -5.77
N TYR A 193 -13.17 8.83 -6.19
CA TYR A 193 -13.61 7.98 -7.28
C TYR A 193 -14.30 6.73 -6.76
N ARG A 194 -15.26 6.20 -7.54
CA ARG A 194 -15.92 4.93 -7.21
C ARG A 194 -14.96 3.79 -7.53
N LEU A 195 -14.56 3.06 -6.50
CA LEU A 195 -13.76 1.85 -6.65
C LEU A 195 -14.60 0.70 -7.24
N PRO A 196 -13.98 -0.24 -7.97
CA PRO A 196 -14.63 -1.49 -8.31
C PRO A 196 -15.09 -2.22 -7.04
N VAL A 197 -16.30 -2.77 -7.06
CA VAL A 197 -16.91 -3.46 -5.91
C VAL A 197 -15.97 -4.50 -5.29
N LYS A 198 -15.29 -5.28 -6.13
CA LYS A 198 -14.36 -6.32 -5.67
C LYS A 198 -13.17 -5.72 -4.91
N THR A 199 -12.69 -4.54 -5.32
CA THR A 199 -11.67 -3.80 -4.60
C THR A 199 -12.23 -3.27 -3.27
N GLU A 200 -13.46 -2.75 -3.24
CA GLU A 200 -14.10 -2.32 -1.98
C GLU A 200 -14.26 -3.49 -1.00
N LYS A 201 -14.62 -4.69 -1.45
CA LYS A 201 -14.73 -5.87 -0.58
C LYS A 201 -13.40 -6.27 0.06
N ILE A 202 -12.30 -6.22 -0.69
CA ILE A 202 -10.96 -6.50 -0.15
C ILE A 202 -10.51 -5.35 0.76
N LEU A 203 -10.81 -4.11 0.39
CA LEU A 203 -10.52 -2.93 1.20
C LEU A 203 -11.22 -3.01 2.57
N LEU A 204 -12.49 -3.41 2.62
CA LEU A 204 -13.22 -3.64 3.88
C LEU A 204 -12.45 -4.60 4.80
N SER A 205 -12.07 -5.77 4.29
CA SER A 205 -11.31 -6.77 5.05
C SER A 205 -9.93 -6.26 5.47
N TYR A 206 -9.29 -5.44 4.64
CA TYR A 206 -8.00 -4.84 4.94
C TYR A 206 -8.11 -3.79 6.06
N GLU A 207 -9.07 -2.86 5.99
CA GLU A 207 -9.28 -1.85 7.05
C GLU A 207 -9.64 -2.51 8.39
N GLU A 208 -10.48 -3.54 8.38
CA GLU A 208 -10.82 -4.33 9.57
C GLU A 208 -9.58 -5.01 10.16
N LYS A 209 -8.73 -5.62 9.32
CA LYS A 209 -7.47 -6.27 9.74
C LYS A 209 -6.47 -5.28 10.32
N GLU A 210 -6.40 -4.07 9.77
CA GLU A 210 -5.52 -3.00 10.24
C GLU A 210 -6.06 -2.28 11.48
N GLY A 211 -7.25 -2.65 11.97
CA GLY A 211 -7.87 -2.03 13.14
C GLY A 211 -8.42 -0.63 12.89
N ARG A 212 -8.57 -0.19 11.63
CA ARG A 212 -9.19 1.09 11.26
C ARG A 212 -10.68 0.88 11.04
N PHE A 213 -11.39 0.70 12.15
CA PHE A 213 -12.78 0.25 12.15
C PHE A 213 -13.75 1.30 11.62
N ASP A 214 -13.48 2.58 11.83
CA ASP A 214 -14.20 3.70 11.24
C ASP A 214 -14.13 3.69 9.69
N GLU A 215 -12.93 3.51 9.14
CA GLU A 215 -12.71 3.39 7.70
C GLU A 215 -13.34 2.12 7.13
N ALA A 216 -13.26 1.00 7.87
CA ALA A 216 -13.95 -0.23 7.50
C ALA A 216 -15.48 -0.03 7.44
N GLU A 217 -16.07 0.63 8.44
CA GLU A 217 -17.49 0.93 8.49
C GLU A 217 -17.92 1.84 7.30
N ASN A 218 -17.11 2.85 6.98
CA ASN A 218 -17.32 3.69 5.81
C ASN A 218 -17.38 2.88 4.51
N VAL A 219 -16.49 1.88 4.34
CA VAL A 219 -16.52 0.96 3.19
C VAL A 219 -17.77 0.09 3.23
N LEU A 220 -18.13 -0.47 4.39
CA LEU A 220 -19.32 -1.30 4.56
C LEU A 220 -20.58 -0.57 4.11
N PHE A 221 -20.80 0.67 4.56
CA PHE A 221 -21.98 1.44 4.15
C PHE A 221 -21.99 1.77 2.66
N ARG A 222 -20.83 2.02 2.04
CA ARG A 222 -20.76 2.17 0.57
C ARG A 222 -21.21 0.90 -0.15
N LEU A 223 -20.79 -0.27 0.33
CA LEU A 223 -21.18 -1.57 -0.24
C LEU A 223 -22.67 -1.88 -0.02
N LEU A 224 -23.21 -1.62 1.17
CA LEU A 224 -24.64 -1.76 1.49
C LEU A 224 -25.50 -0.85 0.60
N ASN A 225 -25.12 0.42 0.45
CA ASN A 225 -25.84 1.37 -0.41
C ASN A 225 -25.86 0.94 -1.88
N GLN A 226 -24.82 0.23 -2.32
CA GLN A 226 -24.73 -0.35 -3.67
C GLN A 226 -25.44 -1.70 -3.80
N ARG A 227 -25.94 -2.28 -2.69
CA ARG A 227 -26.52 -3.64 -2.60
C ARG A 227 -25.53 -4.75 -3.00
N GLU A 228 -24.25 -4.52 -2.73
CA GLU A 228 -23.16 -5.45 -3.03
C GLU A 228 -22.81 -6.36 -1.84
N ILE A 229 -23.32 -6.00 -0.67
CA ILE A 229 -23.28 -6.74 0.59
C ILE A 229 -24.68 -6.66 1.20
N THR A 230 -25.14 -7.73 1.85
CA THR A 230 -26.43 -7.75 2.55
C THR A 230 -26.34 -7.18 3.96
N GLU A 231 -27.48 -6.80 4.52
CA GLU A 231 -27.57 -6.37 5.91
C GLU A 231 -27.08 -7.46 6.88
N GLU A 232 -27.30 -8.74 6.61
CA GLU A 232 -26.77 -9.86 7.43
C GLU A 232 -25.24 -9.94 7.41
N GLU A 233 -24.63 -9.74 6.24
CA GLU A 233 -23.17 -9.66 6.12
C GLU A 233 -22.63 -8.43 6.89
N GLY A 234 -23.36 -7.31 6.86
CA GLY A 234 -23.03 -6.13 7.67
C GLY A 234 -23.19 -6.35 9.18
N VAL A 235 -24.22 -7.08 9.62
CA VAL A 235 -24.35 -7.50 11.03
C VAL A 235 -23.18 -8.39 11.44
N SER A 236 -22.76 -9.30 10.57
CA SER A 236 -21.60 -10.17 10.82
C SER A 236 -20.29 -9.39 11.00
N PHE A 237 -20.15 -8.23 10.33
CA PHE A 237 -19.02 -7.31 10.57
C PHE A 237 -19.04 -6.76 12.00
N TYR A 238 -20.17 -6.20 12.46
CA TYR A 238 -20.26 -5.68 13.82
C TYR A 238 -20.12 -6.77 14.88
N GLU A 239 -20.62 -7.98 14.64
CA GLU A 239 -20.45 -9.11 15.57
C GLU A 239 -18.97 -9.46 15.80
N ARG A 240 -18.14 -9.44 14.73
CA ARG A 240 -16.68 -9.59 14.87
C ARG A 240 -16.03 -8.43 15.64
N LEU A 241 -16.54 -7.21 15.48
CA LEU A 241 -16.05 -6.06 16.25
C LEU A 241 -16.42 -6.14 17.73
N LEU A 242 -17.58 -6.71 18.07
CA LEU A 242 -17.99 -6.89 19.47
C LEU A 242 -17.09 -7.85 20.25
N GLU A 243 -16.39 -8.76 19.56
CA GLU A 243 -15.37 -9.63 20.16
C GLU A 243 -14.05 -8.89 20.48
N ARG A 244 -13.88 -7.65 20.05
CA ARG A 244 -12.70 -6.82 20.35
C ARG A 244 -12.87 -6.08 21.68
N GLU A 245 -11.75 -5.78 22.32
CA GLU A 245 -11.69 -4.96 23.53
C GLU A 245 -12.05 -3.50 23.24
N ASP A 246 -12.62 -2.79 24.24
CA ASP A 246 -13.02 -1.39 24.10
C ASP A 246 -11.85 -0.49 23.70
N GLU A 247 -10.66 -0.74 24.24
CA GLU A 247 -9.46 0.01 23.92
C GLU A 247 -9.12 -0.08 22.42
N ALA A 248 -9.22 -1.29 21.83
CA ALA A 248 -8.96 -1.49 20.41
C ALA A 248 -10.02 -0.80 19.54
N LEU A 249 -11.29 -0.88 19.95
CA LEU A 249 -12.40 -0.20 19.27
C LEU A 249 -12.23 1.33 19.27
N ASN A 250 -11.85 1.90 20.41
CA ASN A 250 -11.58 3.34 20.52
C ASN A 250 -10.36 3.77 19.70
N GLN A 251 -9.28 3.01 19.72
CA GLN A 251 -8.09 3.27 18.89
C GLN A 251 -8.40 3.19 17.39
N GLY A 252 -9.30 2.29 17.01
CA GLY A 252 -9.78 2.14 15.64
C GLY A 252 -10.89 3.10 15.21
N GLY A 253 -11.20 4.11 16.03
CA GLY A 253 -12.15 5.17 15.68
C GLY A 253 -13.63 4.78 15.76
N LEU A 254 -13.98 3.58 16.24
CA LEU A 254 -15.36 3.10 16.30
C LEU A 254 -15.69 2.54 17.70
N PRO A 255 -16.04 3.38 18.68
CA PRO A 255 -16.36 2.96 20.05
C PRO A 255 -17.49 1.94 20.11
N ARG A 256 -17.51 1.10 21.17
CA ARG A 256 -18.52 0.03 21.31
C ARG A 256 -19.97 0.51 21.21
N SER A 257 -20.27 1.72 21.66
CA SER A 257 -21.59 2.32 21.53
C SER A 257 -22.01 2.48 20.06
N GLU A 258 -21.10 2.93 19.20
CA GLU A 258 -21.35 3.09 17.76
C GLU A 258 -21.45 1.73 17.06
N VAL A 259 -20.61 0.76 17.43
CA VAL A 259 -20.72 -0.64 16.95
C VAL A 259 -22.12 -1.22 17.23
N LEU A 260 -22.63 -1.04 18.44
CA LEU A 260 -23.97 -1.51 18.82
C LEU A 260 -25.08 -0.77 18.06
N GLU A 261 -24.96 0.55 17.91
CA GLU A 261 -25.93 1.38 17.17
C GLU A 261 -25.99 1.02 15.68
N GLY A 262 -24.81 0.86 15.04
CA GLY A 262 -24.69 0.42 13.66
C GLY A 262 -25.30 -0.96 13.44
N MET A 263 -24.99 -1.91 14.33
CA MET A 263 -25.56 -3.26 14.29
C MET A 263 -27.08 -3.26 14.46
N GLU A 264 -27.63 -2.50 15.42
CA GLU A 264 -29.08 -2.38 15.61
C GLU A 264 -29.75 -1.76 14.37
N THR A 265 -29.12 -0.76 13.76
CA THR A 265 -29.63 -0.12 12.55
C THR A 265 -29.78 -1.13 11.42
N LEU A 266 -28.79 -2.00 11.20
CA LEU A 266 -28.88 -3.06 10.20
C LEU A 266 -29.91 -4.13 10.57
N ARG A 267 -29.97 -4.57 11.83
CA ARG A 267 -30.99 -5.53 12.30
C ARG A 267 -32.42 -5.02 12.11
N ARG A 268 -32.66 -3.72 12.26
CA ARG A 268 -33.98 -3.13 11.98
C ARG A 268 -34.32 -3.17 10.49
N ARG A 269 -33.35 -2.97 9.59
CA ARG A 269 -33.54 -3.07 8.14
C ARG A 269 -33.88 -4.50 7.69
N ILE A 270 -33.30 -5.51 8.32
CA ILE A 270 -33.60 -6.94 8.05
C ILE A 270 -35.05 -7.29 8.42
N ASN A 271 -35.55 -6.72 9.50
CA ASN A 271 -36.88 -7.01 10.04
C ASN A 271 -38.01 -6.13 9.47
N ALA A 272 -37.70 -5.22 8.54
CA ALA A 272 -38.63 -4.27 7.93
C ALA A 272 -39.16 -4.78 6.59
#